data_AF-A0A2E5IEN9-F1
#
_entry.id   AF-A0A2E5IEN9-F1
#
_cell.length_a   1.000
_cell.length_b   1.000
_cell.length_c   1.000
_cell.angle_alpha   90.00
_cell.angle_beta   90.00
_cell.angle_gamma   90.00
#
_symmetry.space_group_name_H-M   'P 1'
#
loop_
_entity.id
_entity.type
_entity.pdbx_description
1 polymer ?
#
loop_
_entity_poly.entity_id
_entity_poly.type
_entity_poly.pdbx_seq_one_letter_code
_entity_poly.pdbx_strand_id
1 'polypeptide(L)'
;MTGKEYRTITDVKGPLVFLNKTEPVAFGEIVTIRLADGSIKNGQVLDTSDDLVIVQVFEGTAKIDRTAGVTFMGDVFKLPVSKDLVGRILDGAGRPRDGGPDIVAEENADIIGAAINPFSRQSPHDFIQTGIS
;
A
#
# COMPACT_ATOMS: atom_id res chain seq x y z
N MET A 1 -10.49 7.24 12.35
CA MET A 1 -9.80 8.42 11.83
C MET A 1 -10.61 8.98 10.66
N THR A 2 -11.26 10.12 10.85
CA THR A 2 -11.94 10.83 9.76
C THR A 2 -10.89 11.55 8.93
N GLY A 3 -10.33 10.84 7.94
CA GLY A 3 -9.45 11.44 6.95
C GLY A 3 -10.21 12.45 6.10
N LYS A 4 -9.54 13.55 5.72
CA LYS A 4 -10.10 14.57 4.85
C LYS A 4 -10.28 14.00 3.44
N GLU A 5 -11.48 14.11 2.89
CA GLU A 5 -11.80 13.67 1.53
C GLU A 5 -11.56 14.82 0.55
N TYR A 6 -10.73 14.56 -0.47
CA TYR A 6 -10.40 15.49 -1.54
C TYR A 6 -11.14 15.13 -2.81
N ARG A 7 -11.75 16.13 -3.47
CA ARG A 7 -12.41 16.00 -4.78
C ARG A 7 -11.79 16.96 -5.78
N THR A 8 -10.47 16.92 -5.85
CA THR A 8 -9.64 17.86 -6.61
C THR A 8 -8.83 17.15 -7.69
N ILE A 9 -9.34 16.02 -8.18
CA ILE A 9 -8.74 15.27 -9.29
C ILE A 9 -8.78 16.15 -10.55
N THR A 10 -7.61 16.47 -11.08
CA THR A 10 -7.45 17.30 -12.28
C THR A 10 -7.43 16.43 -13.53
N ASP A 11 -6.69 15.31 -13.49
CA ASP A 11 -6.50 14.43 -14.63
C ASP A 11 -6.28 12.96 -14.25
N VAL A 12 -6.48 12.07 -15.21
CA VAL A 12 -6.25 10.62 -15.08
C VAL A 12 -5.55 10.13 -16.34
N LYS A 13 -4.31 9.63 -16.22
CA LYS A 13 -3.52 9.13 -17.35
C LYS A 13 -2.90 7.78 -17.05
N GLY A 14 -3.26 6.77 -17.83
CA GLY A 14 -2.78 5.40 -17.60
C GLY A 14 -3.10 4.97 -16.16
N PRO A 15 -2.13 4.50 -15.36
CA PRO A 15 -2.36 4.11 -13.97
C PRO A 15 -2.30 5.28 -12.97
N LEU A 16 -2.13 6.54 -13.43
CA LEU A 16 -1.88 7.70 -12.58
C LEU A 16 -3.12 8.60 -12.46
N VAL A 17 -3.33 9.13 -11.25
CA VAL A 17 -4.34 10.13 -10.90
C VAL A 17 -3.62 11.37 -10.39
N PHE A 18 -4.01 12.53 -10.92
CA PHE A 18 -3.39 13.82 -10.59
C PHE A 18 -4.36 14.64 -9.72
N LEU A 19 -3.86 15.18 -8.60
CA LEU A 19 -4.63 15.99 -7.67
C LEU A 19 -3.95 17.34 -7.42
N ASN A 20 -4.75 18.38 -7.21
CA ASN A 20 -4.27 19.69 -6.76
C ASN A 20 -4.90 20.09 -5.42
N LYS A 21 -4.39 21.16 -4.81
CA LYS A 21 -4.96 21.78 -3.58
C LYS A 21 -5.14 20.79 -2.43
N THR A 22 -4.16 19.90 -2.29
CA THR A 22 -4.08 19.02 -1.13
C THR A 22 -3.38 19.74 0.01
N GLU A 23 -3.49 19.21 1.23
CA GLU A 23 -2.49 19.52 2.26
C GLU A 23 -1.15 18.85 1.90
N PRO A 24 -0.05 19.16 2.60
CA PRO A 24 1.19 18.42 2.45
C PRO A 24 0.95 16.92 2.69
N VAL A 25 1.27 16.10 1.69
CA VAL A 25 1.15 14.64 1.73
C VAL A 25 2.54 14.03 1.62
N ALA A 26 2.76 12.87 2.22
CA ALA A 26 4.06 12.23 2.18
C ALA A 26 4.23 11.38 0.91
N PHE A 27 5.47 11.32 0.41
CA PHE A 27 5.85 10.33 -0.59
C PHE A 27 5.65 8.92 -0.04
N GLY A 28 5.09 8.02 -0.87
CA GLY A 28 4.85 6.62 -0.49
C GLY A 28 3.62 6.40 0.38
N GLU A 29 2.87 7.44 0.71
CA GLU A 29 1.66 7.37 1.54
C GLU A 29 0.55 6.59 0.82
N ILE A 30 -0.21 5.78 1.59
CA ILE A 30 -1.38 5.07 1.07
C ILE A 30 -2.52 6.05 0.80
N VAL A 31 -3.17 5.83 -0.33
CA VAL A 31 -4.34 6.58 -0.76
C VAL A 31 -5.51 5.64 -1.02
N THR A 32 -6.68 6.02 -0.52
CA THR A 32 -7.95 5.35 -0.77
C THR A 32 -8.80 6.22 -1.68
N ILE A 33 -9.25 5.67 -2.81
CA ILE A 33 -10.07 6.36 -3.81
C ILE A 33 -11.47 5.74 -3.80
N ARG A 34 -12.47 6.53 -3.43
CA ARG A 34 -13.89 6.15 -3.45
C ARG A 34 -14.53 6.62 -4.75
N LEU A 35 -15.05 5.68 -5.53
CA LEU A 35 -15.74 5.92 -6.79
C LEU A 35 -17.20 6.30 -6.55
N ALA A 36 -17.86 6.84 -7.59
CA ALA A 36 -19.27 7.22 -7.53
C ALA A 36 -20.21 6.03 -7.27
N ASP A 37 -19.83 4.81 -7.67
CA ASP A 37 -20.57 3.57 -7.37
C ASP A 37 -20.35 3.04 -5.94
N GLY A 38 -19.56 3.74 -5.13
CA GLY A 38 -19.21 3.36 -3.77
C GLY A 38 -18.06 2.36 -3.67
N SER A 39 -17.55 1.85 -4.80
CA SER A 39 -16.37 0.98 -4.80
C SER A 39 -15.14 1.76 -4.36
N ILE A 40 -14.18 1.03 -3.79
CA ILE A 40 -12.94 1.58 -3.26
C ILE A 40 -11.78 0.97 -4.04
N LYS A 41 -10.86 1.84 -4.46
CA LYS A 41 -9.55 1.48 -5.03
C LYS A 41 -8.44 2.00 -4.13
N ASN A 42 -7.31 1.31 -4.15
CA ASN A 42 -6.13 1.67 -3.37
C ASN A 42 -5.04 2.20 -4.31
N GLY A 43 -4.22 3.08 -3.77
CA GLY A 43 -3.07 3.62 -4.46
C GLY A 43 -2.00 4.11 -3.52
N GLN A 44 -0.96 4.65 -4.09
CA GLN A 44 0.18 5.20 -3.38
C GLN A 44 0.58 6.54 -3.98
N VAL A 45 0.98 7.49 -3.14
CA VAL A 45 1.60 8.75 -3.58
C VAL A 45 2.95 8.42 -4.21
N LEU A 46 3.06 8.67 -5.52
CA LEU A 46 4.28 8.47 -6.30
C LEU A 46 5.13 9.75 -6.34
N ASP A 47 4.49 10.91 -6.30
CA ASP A 47 5.18 12.20 -6.29
C ASP A 47 4.29 13.26 -5.63
N THR A 48 4.92 14.27 -5.01
CA THR A 48 4.23 15.35 -4.32
C THR A 48 5.03 16.65 -4.39
N SER A 49 4.31 17.74 -4.62
CA SER A 49 4.80 19.11 -4.66
C SER A 49 3.76 20.03 -4.01
N ASP A 50 4.06 21.32 -3.90
CA ASP A 50 3.14 22.29 -3.29
C ASP A 50 1.76 22.36 -4.00
N ASP A 51 1.73 22.19 -5.32
CA ASP A 51 0.53 22.37 -6.13
C ASP A 51 -0.06 21.06 -6.69
N LEU A 52 0.77 20.02 -6.82
CA LEU A 52 0.44 18.79 -7.54
C LEU A 52 0.85 17.55 -6.73
N VAL A 53 -0.07 16.59 -6.64
CA VAL A 53 0.16 15.25 -6.10
C VAL A 53 -0.18 14.22 -7.17
N ILE A 54 0.71 13.24 -7.34
CA ILE A 54 0.55 12.14 -8.29
C ILE A 54 0.35 10.85 -7.51
N VAL A 55 -0.76 10.18 -7.77
CA VAL A 55 -1.12 8.91 -7.12
C VAL A 55 -1.13 7.80 -8.18
N GLN A 56 -0.43 6.70 -7.90
CA GLN A 56 -0.52 5.48 -8.69
C GLN A 56 -1.62 4.57 -8.12
N VAL A 57 -2.52 4.07 -8.98
CA VAL A 57 -3.64 3.20 -8.57
C VAL A 57 -3.31 1.74 -8.85
N PHE A 58 -3.46 0.87 -7.85
CA PHE A 58 -3.09 -0.55 -7.96
C PHE A 58 -4.07 -1.35 -8.81
N GLU A 59 -5.39 -1.19 -8.58
CA GLU A 59 -6.44 -1.91 -9.32
C GLU A 59 -6.78 -1.24 -10.67
N GLY A 60 -5.94 -0.31 -11.13
CA GLY A 60 -6.14 0.48 -12.34
C GLY A 60 -7.19 1.59 -12.21
N THR A 61 -7.17 2.51 -13.16
CA THR A 61 -7.91 3.78 -13.14
C THR A 61 -9.29 3.73 -13.80
N ALA A 62 -9.73 2.55 -14.24
CA ALA A 62 -11.04 2.38 -14.84
C ALA A 62 -12.15 2.87 -13.89
N LYS A 63 -13.08 3.67 -14.45
CA LYS A 63 -14.22 4.29 -13.73
C LYS A 63 -13.86 5.35 -12.68
N ILE A 64 -12.59 5.75 -12.57
CA ILE A 64 -12.23 6.92 -11.77
C ILE A 64 -12.65 8.16 -12.55
N ASP A 65 -13.61 8.89 -12.00
CA ASP A 65 -14.03 10.19 -12.49
C ASP A 65 -13.41 11.33 -11.67
N ARG A 66 -13.58 12.58 -12.12
CA ARG A 66 -13.06 13.77 -11.40
C ARG A 66 -13.80 14.08 -10.09
N THR A 67 -14.95 13.45 -9.86
CA THR A 67 -15.77 13.62 -8.64
C THR A 67 -15.47 12.58 -7.56
N ALA A 68 -14.64 11.58 -7.88
CA ALA A 68 -14.20 10.56 -6.95
C ALA A 68 -13.51 11.19 -5.73
N GLY A 69 -13.80 10.62 -4.56
CA GLY A 69 -13.25 11.08 -3.29
C GLY A 69 -11.92 10.42 -3.02
N VAL A 70 -10.89 11.21 -2.77
CA VAL A 70 -9.53 10.72 -2.48
C VAL A 70 -9.20 11.02 -1.03
N THR A 71 -8.80 10.00 -0.27
CA THR A 71 -8.43 10.12 1.14
C THR A 71 -7.01 9.61 1.33
N PHE A 72 -6.16 10.48 1.88
CA PHE A 72 -4.79 10.15 2.26
C PHE A 72 -4.78 9.55 3.67
N MET A 73 -4.09 8.43 3.87
CA MET A 73 -4.18 7.66 5.13
C MET A 73 -3.17 8.08 6.20
N GLY A 74 -2.20 8.94 5.86
CA GLY A 74 -1.15 9.43 6.76
C GLY A 74 -0.06 8.41 7.08
N ASP A 75 -0.02 7.28 6.38
CA ASP A 75 0.90 6.18 6.65
C ASP A 75 1.28 5.45 5.36
N VAL A 76 2.39 4.72 5.42
CA VAL A 76 2.89 3.85 4.35
C VAL A 76 2.27 2.45 4.46
N PHE A 77 2.48 1.63 3.43
CA PHE A 77 1.95 0.26 3.42
C PHE A 77 2.63 -0.60 4.49
N LYS A 78 1.79 -1.17 5.35
CA LYS A 78 2.21 -2.07 6.42
C LYS A 78 1.45 -3.38 6.31
N LEU A 79 2.16 -4.47 6.59
CA LEU A 79 1.58 -5.80 6.67
C LEU A 79 1.34 -6.16 8.14
N PRO A 80 0.14 -6.64 8.51
CA PRO A 80 -0.08 -7.24 9.82
C PRO A 80 0.70 -8.55 9.92
N VAL A 81 1.67 -8.62 10.83
CA VAL A 81 2.51 -9.80 11.03
C VAL A 81 2.26 -10.44 12.38
N SER A 82 2.30 -11.77 12.39
CA SER A 82 2.18 -12.63 13.57
C SER A 82 2.80 -13.99 13.24
N LYS A 83 3.23 -14.74 14.26
CA LYS A 83 3.63 -16.14 14.10
C LYS A 83 2.49 -17.02 13.56
N ASP A 84 1.24 -16.60 13.74
CA ASP A 84 0.04 -17.28 13.25
C ASP A 84 -0.13 -17.19 11.72
N LEU A 85 0.75 -16.47 11.02
CA LEU A 85 0.79 -16.47 9.55
C LEU A 85 1.22 -17.81 8.95
N VAL A 86 1.91 -18.67 9.72
CA VAL A 86 2.36 -19.97 9.23
C VAL A 86 1.15 -20.83 8.83
N GLY A 87 1.12 -21.24 7.56
CA GLY A 87 0.04 -22.05 6.99
C GLY A 87 -1.15 -21.25 6.44
N ARG A 88 -1.18 -19.91 6.60
CA ARG A 88 -2.17 -19.04 5.97
C ARG A 88 -1.86 -18.83 4.49
N ILE A 89 -2.89 -18.56 3.71
CA ILE A 89 -2.77 -18.17 2.29
C ILE A 89 -3.27 -16.73 2.15
N LEU A 90 -2.40 -15.82 1.75
CA LEU A 90 -2.72 -14.41 1.53
C LEU A 90 -2.76 -14.09 0.03
N ASP A 91 -3.49 -13.04 -0.35
CA ASP A 91 -3.36 -12.40 -1.65
C ASP A 91 -2.17 -11.43 -1.71
N GLY A 92 -1.92 -10.83 -2.88
CA GLY A 92 -0.81 -9.88 -3.05
C GLY A 92 -0.95 -8.57 -2.27
N ALA A 93 -2.13 -8.30 -1.70
CA ALA A 93 -2.37 -7.15 -0.83
C ALA A 93 -2.28 -7.52 0.66
N GLY A 94 -1.92 -8.77 0.99
CA GLY A 94 -1.79 -9.25 2.36
C GLY A 94 -3.11 -9.67 3.02
N ARG A 95 -4.20 -9.80 2.26
CA ARG A 95 -5.51 -10.21 2.79
C ARG A 95 -5.67 -11.74 2.74
N PRO A 96 -6.30 -12.37 3.73
CA PRO A 96 -6.64 -13.79 3.68
C PRO A 96 -7.38 -14.21 2.41
N ARG A 97 -6.88 -15.28 1.76
CA ARG A 97 -7.51 -15.95 0.60
C ARG A 97 -7.87 -17.42 0.90
N ASP A 98 -7.55 -17.90 2.09
CA ASP A 98 -7.89 -19.24 2.59
C ASP A 98 -9.31 -19.37 3.15
N GLY A 99 -10.07 -18.27 3.22
CA GLY A 99 -11.40 -18.25 3.84
C GLY A 99 -11.39 -18.26 5.37
N GLY A 100 -10.21 -18.17 5.99
CA GLY A 100 -10.06 -17.98 7.42
C GLY A 100 -10.36 -16.55 7.87
N PRO A 101 -10.37 -16.29 9.19
CA PRO A 101 -10.58 -14.96 9.75
C PRO A 101 -9.41 -14.01 9.42
N ASP A 102 -9.63 -12.73 9.66
CA ASP A 102 -8.59 -11.70 9.59
C ASP A 102 -7.39 -12.03 10.49
N ILE A 103 -6.21 -11.54 10.10
CA ILE A 103 -4.97 -11.75 10.86
C ILE A 103 -5.00 -10.88 12.11
N VAL A 104 -4.84 -11.51 13.27
CA VAL A 104 -4.56 -10.77 14.52
C VAL A 104 -3.07 -10.45 14.53
N ALA A 105 -2.75 -9.18 14.29
CA ALA A 105 -1.38 -8.71 14.21
C ALA A 105 -0.73 -8.62 15.60
N GLU A 106 0.48 -9.14 15.74
CA GLU A 106 1.38 -8.79 16.84
C GLU A 106 2.06 -7.44 16.56
N GLU A 107 2.36 -7.17 15.28
CA GLU A 107 2.97 -5.93 14.79
C GLU A 107 2.44 -5.58 13.38
N ASN A 108 2.45 -4.29 13.03
CA ASN A 108 2.25 -3.83 11.65
C ASN A 108 3.59 -3.40 11.06
N ALA A 109 4.23 -4.29 10.30
CA ALA A 109 5.57 -4.10 9.77
C ALA A 109 5.54 -3.39 8.41
N ASP A 110 6.46 -2.44 8.20
CA ASP A 110 6.65 -1.79 6.89
C ASP A 110 7.15 -2.82 5.86
N ILE A 111 6.49 -2.86 4.69
CA ILE A 111 6.84 -3.81 3.61
C ILE A 111 8.16 -3.46 2.92
N ILE A 112 8.61 -2.21 3.00
CA ILE A 112 9.90 -1.77 2.43
C ILE A 112 11.06 -2.38 3.23
N GLY A 113 10.83 -2.60 4.53
CA GLY A 113 11.83 -3.11 5.47
C GLY A 113 12.98 -2.14 5.68
N ALA A 114 14.07 -2.66 6.26
CA ALA A 114 15.27 -1.88 6.54
C ALA A 114 16.53 -2.64 6.13
N ALA A 115 17.52 -1.91 5.64
CA ALA A 115 18.82 -2.50 5.29
C ALA A 115 19.55 -2.98 6.54
N ILE A 116 19.98 -4.25 6.54
CA ILE A 116 20.77 -4.82 7.63
C ILE A 116 22.20 -4.25 7.56
N ASN A 117 22.68 -3.65 8.66
CA ASN A 117 24.05 -3.13 8.77
C ASN A 117 25.09 -4.20 8.39
N PRO A 118 25.98 -3.96 7.41
CA PRO A 118 27.00 -4.92 6.99
C PRO A 118 27.84 -5.50 8.12
N PHE A 119 28.22 -4.69 9.12
CA PHE A 119 29.03 -5.15 10.25
C PHE A 119 28.27 -6.10 11.19
N SER A 120 26.95 -5.98 11.26
CA SER A 120 26.09 -6.83 12.07
C SER A 120 25.75 -8.18 11.41
N ARG A 121 26.16 -8.39 10.15
CA ARG A 121 25.85 -9.61 9.40
C ARG A 121 26.76 -10.75 9.83
N GLN A 122 26.19 -11.94 10.01
CA GLN A 122 26.96 -13.16 10.22
C GLN A 122 27.23 -13.87 8.89
N SER A 123 28.41 -14.46 8.75
CA SER A 123 28.75 -15.27 7.57
C SER A 123 27.96 -16.59 7.60
N PRO A 124 27.32 -16.99 6.48
CA PRO A 124 26.62 -18.26 6.41
C PRO A 124 27.63 -19.42 6.29
N HIS A 125 27.49 -20.42 7.17
CA HIS A 125 28.36 -21.61 7.17
C HIS A 125 27.58 -22.93 7.20
N ASP A 126 26.26 -22.88 7.39
CA ASP A 126 25.44 -24.07 7.54
C ASP A 126 25.00 -24.64 6.19
N PHE A 127 25.07 -25.96 6.05
CA PHE A 127 24.59 -26.69 4.88
C PHE A 127 23.07 -26.90 4.94
N ILE A 128 22.39 -26.71 3.80
CA ILE A 128 20.96 -27.02 3.64
C ILE A 128 20.82 -28.11 2.58
N GLN A 129 20.26 -29.26 2.98
CA GLN A 129 19.94 -30.34 2.06
C GLN A 129 18.65 -30.03 1.28
N THR A 130 18.76 -29.86 -0.04
CA THR A 130 17.62 -29.52 -0.91
C THR A 130 16.83 -30.74 -1.37
N GLY A 131 17.44 -31.93 -1.35
CA GLY A 131 16.83 -33.17 -1.84
C GLY A 131 16.86 -33.34 -3.37
N ILE A 132 17.55 -32.47 -4.11
CA ILE A 132 17.73 -32.56 -5.57
C ILE A 132 19.17 -33.00 -5.88
N SER A 133 19.33 -33.97 -6.80
CA SER A 133 20.63 -34.48 -7.29
C SER A 133 20.92 -34.08 -8.72
#